data_AF-A0A377ED39-F1
#
_entry.id   AF-A0A377ED39-F1
#
_cell.length_a   1.000
_cell.length_b   1.000
_cell.length_c   1.000
_cell.angle_alpha   90.00
_cell.angle_beta   90.00
_cell.angle_gamma   90.00
#
_symmetry.space_group_name_H-M   'P 1'
#
loop_
_entity.id
_entity.type
_entity.pdbx_description
1 polymer ?
#
loop_
_entity_poly.entity_id
_entity_poly.type
_entity_poly.pdbx_seq_one_letter_code
_entity_poly.pdbx_strand_id
1 'polypeptide(L)'
;MKNIAAQMINFDREQMRRIANNMPEQYDEKPQVQQVAQIINGVFSQLLATFPASLANRDQNELNEIRRQWVLAFRENGITTMEQVSAGMRVARRQNRPFLPSPGQFVAWCREEASVNAGLPNVSELVDMVYEYCRKRGLYPDAESYPWKSNAN
;
A
#
# COMPACT_ATOMS: atom_id res chain seq x y z
N MET A 1 26.59 -6.43 15.00
CA MET A 1 26.06 -5.61 13.89
C MET A 1 26.90 -5.91 12.66
N LYS A 2 26.36 -6.56 11.63
CA LYS A 2 27.13 -6.88 10.40
C LYS A 2 27.27 -5.60 9.57
N ASN A 3 28.50 -5.26 9.18
CA ASN A 3 28.86 -4.03 8.46
C ASN A 3 28.26 -4.06 7.03
N ILE A 4 27.47 -3.04 6.68
CA ILE A 4 26.77 -2.92 5.38
C ILE A 4 27.76 -2.95 4.21
N ALA A 5 28.94 -2.35 4.38
CA ALA A 5 29.99 -2.37 3.36
C ALA A 5 30.49 -3.81 3.06
N ALA A 6 30.58 -4.65 4.09
CA ALA A 6 30.99 -6.06 3.92
C ALA A 6 29.92 -6.89 3.20
N GLN A 7 28.64 -6.54 3.35
CA GLN A 7 27.56 -7.20 2.62
C GLN A 7 27.58 -6.84 1.13
N MET A 8 27.87 -5.57 0.81
CA MET A 8 27.96 -5.08 -0.57
C MET A 8 29.12 -5.72 -1.33
N ILE A 9 30.30 -5.82 -0.70
CA ILE A 9 31.49 -6.47 -1.29
C ILE A 9 31.24 -7.96 -1.57
N ASN A 10 30.59 -8.66 -0.64
CA ASN A 10 30.29 -10.08 -0.82
C ASN A 10 29.26 -10.31 -1.94
N PHE A 11 28.27 -9.41 -2.07
CA PHE A 11 27.26 -9.47 -3.12
C PHE A 11 27.89 -9.26 -4.51
N ASP A 12 28.69 -8.22 -4.69
CA ASP A 12 29.40 -7.96 -5.97
C ASP A 12 30.29 -9.13 -6.39
N ARG A 13 30.96 -9.76 -5.41
CA ARG A 13 31.80 -10.93 -5.65
C ARG A 13 31.03 -12.14 -6.14
N GLU A 14 29.82 -12.35 -5.63
CA GLU A 14 28.93 -13.44 -6.07
C GLU A 14 28.32 -13.17 -7.44
N GLN A 15 27.96 -11.92 -7.76
CA GLN A 15 27.47 -11.54 -9.09
C GLN A 15 28.56 -11.70 -10.15
N MET A 16 29.78 -11.23 -9.87
CA MET A 16 30.95 -11.42 -10.76
C MET A 16 31.26 -12.90 -11.04
N ARG A 17 31.11 -13.78 -10.04
CA ARG A 17 31.28 -15.22 -10.23
C ARG A 17 30.23 -15.85 -11.16
N ARG A 18 29.00 -15.32 -11.17
CA ARG A 18 27.94 -15.80 -12.05
C ARG A 18 28.15 -15.38 -13.49
N ILE A 19 28.54 -14.12 -13.69
CA ILE A 19 28.90 -13.55 -15.00
C ILE A 19 30.06 -14.34 -15.62
N ALA A 20 31.11 -14.62 -14.84
CA ALA A 20 32.26 -15.39 -15.29
C ALA A 20 31.91 -16.83 -15.73
N ASN A 21 30.84 -17.40 -15.17
CA ASN A 21 30.38 -18.76 -15.45
C ASN A 21 29.21 -18.80 -16.47
N ASN A 22 28.90 -17.69 -17.16
CA ASN A 22 27.74 -17.57 -18.06
C ASN A 22 26.40 -17.99 -17.39
N MET A 23 26.29 -17.86 -16.08
CA MET A 23 25.02 -18.09 -15.38
C MET A 23 24.19 -16.80 -15.39
N PRO A 24 22.85 -16.90 -15.49
CA PRO A 24 21.98 -15.73 -15.46
C PRO A 24 22.22 -14.92 -14.18
N GLU A 25 22.33 -13.60 -14.37
CA GLU A 25 22.40 -12.65 -13.26
C GLU A 25 21.18 -12.84 -12.36
N GLN A 26 21.43 -13.10 -11.08
CA GLN A 26 20.35 -13.22 -10.11
C GLN A 26 20.23 -11.89 -9.39
N TYR A 27 19.48 -10.99 -10.02
CA TYR A 27 18.81 -9.92 -9.31
C TYR A 27 17.70 -10.57 -8.48
N ASP A 28 18.06 -11.05 -7.28
CA ASP A 28 17.04 -11.36 -6.30
C ASP A 28 16.20 -10.07 -6.10
N GLU A 29 14.87 -10.16 -6.19
CA GLU A 29 13.90 -9.11 -5.80
C GLU A 29 14.03 -8.66 -4.31
N LYS A 30 15.08 -9.11 -3.61
CA LYS A 30 15.37 -8.85 -2.20
C LYS A 30 15.44 -7.37 -1.81
N PRO A 31 15.88 -6.39 -2.64
CA PRO A 31 15.90 -4.98 -2.21
C PRO A 31 14.50 -4.44 -1.88
N GLN A 32 13.49 -4.75 -2.71
CA GLN A 32 12.12 -4.31 -2.47
C GLN A 32 11.50 -5.03 -1.27
N VAL A 33 11.74 -6.33 -1.12
CA VAL A 33 11.18 -7.11 0.01
C VAL A 33 11.69 -6.60 1.36
N GLN A 34 12.97 -6.24 1.47
CA GLN A 34 13.53 -5.67 2.70
C GLN A 34 12.92 -4.31 3.05
N GLN A 35 12.73 -3.45 2.04
CA GLN A 35 12.20 -2.09 2.23
C GLN A 35 10.70 -2.12 2.59
N VAL A 36 9.93 -2.97 1.92
CA VAL A 36 8.51 -3.23 2.21
C VAL A 36 8.34 -3.81 3.62
N ALA A 37 9.20 -4.74 4.05
CA ALA A 37 9.16 -5.30 5.40
C ALA A 37 9.41 -4.24 6.49
N GLN A 38 10.30 -3.27 6.26
CA GLN A 38 10.54 -2.18 7.21
C GLN A 38 9.33 -1.25 7.35
N ILE A 39 8.69 -0.90 6.23
CA ILE A 39 7.45 -0.11 6.22
C ILE A 39 6.35 -0.87 6.98
N ILE A 40 6.16 -2.15 6.68
CA ILE A 40 5.10 -2.96 7.32
C ILE A 40 5.34 -3.15 8.82
N ASN A 41 6.57 -3.37 9.26
CA ASN A 41 6.87 -3.56 10.68
C ASN A 41 6.56 -2.30 11.51
N GLY A 42 6.89 -1.11 10.98
CA GLY A 42 6.54 0.16 11.62
C GLY A 42 5.01 0.37 11.70
N VAL A 43 4.31 0.03 10.62
CA VAL A 43 2.86 0.18 10.51
C VAL A 43 2.12 -0.74 11.44
N PHE A 44 2.52 -2.01 11.51
CA PHE A 44 1.85 -2.99 12.36
C PHE A 44 1.91 -2.58 13.84
N SER A 45 3.03 -2.00 14.26
CA SER A 45 3.21 -1.48 15.61
C SER A 45 2.26 -0.30 15.90
N GLN A 46 2.12 0.63 14.95
CA GLN A 46 1.18 1.76 15.08
C GLN A 46 -0.28 1.31 15.05
N LEU A 47 -0.59 0.32 14.21
CA LEU A 47 -1.93 -0.24 14.08
C LEU A 47 -2.36 -0.92 15.38
N LEU A 48 -1.48 -1.75 15.96
CA LEU A 48 -1.71 -2.37 17.27
C LEU A 48 -1.88 -1.35 18.39
N ALA A 49 -1.12 -0.25 18.36
CA ALA A 49 -1.28 0.85 19.32
C ALA A 49 -2.61 1.60 19.15
N THR A 50 -3.16 1.66 17.93
CA THR A 50 -4.46 2.29 17.63
C THR A 50 -5.63 1.42 18.11
N PHE A 51 -5.47 0.09 18.12
CA PHE A 51 -6.51 -0.87 18.48
C PHE A 51 -6.11 -1.75 19.69
N PRO A 52 -5.97 -1.16 20.89
CA PRO A 52 -5.43 -1.86 22.06
C PRO A 52 -6.24 -3.10 22.48
N ALA A 53 -7.55 -3.11 22.23
CA ALA A 53 -8.39 -4.29 22.53
C ALA A 53 -8.05 -5.50 21.65
N SER A 54 -7.38 -5.30 20.51
CA SER A 54 -6.97 -6.39 19.61
C SER A 54 -5.76 -7.17 20.12
N LEU A 55 -5.08 -6.65 21.14
CA LEU A 55 -3.97 -7.30 21.83
C LEU A 55 -4.44 -8.12 23.03
N ALA A 56 -5.68 -7.92 23.49
CA ALA A 56 -6.20 -8.65 24.63
C ALA A 56 -6.19 -10.16 24.34
N ASN A 57 -5.55 -10.92 25.21
CA ASN A 57 -5.49 -12.38 25.18
C ASN A 57 -4.74 -13.01 23.98
N ARG A 58 -3.91 -12.25 23.25
CA ARG A 58 -3.10 -12.81 22.16
C ARG A 58 -1.70 -13.16 22.60
N ASP A 59 -1.21 -14.31 22.17
CA ASP A 59 0.17 -14.70 22.37
C ASP A 59 1.10 -14.16 21.26
N GLN A 60 2.41 -14.31 21.45
CA GLN A 60 3.39 -13.82 20.48
C GLN A 60 3.31 -14.55 19.13
N ASN A 61 2.89 -15.82 19.12
CA ASN A 61 2.79 -16.64 17.90
C ASN A 61 1.61 -16.19 17.05
N GLU A 62 0.46 -15.94 17.67
CA GLU A 62 -0.72 -15.38 17.02
C GLU A 62 -0.40 -14.01 16.42
N LEU A 63 0.26 -13.13 17.18
CA LEU A 63 0.68 -11.81 16.67
C LEU A 63 1.66 -11.93 15.49
N ASN A 64 2.54 -12.93 15.51
CA ASN A 64 3.46 -13.19 14.41
C ASN A 64 2.73 -13.66 13.16
N GLU A 65 1.73 -14.55 13.29
CA GLU A 65 0.95 -15.02 12.16
C GLU A 65 0.06 -13.91 11.59
N ILE A 66 -0.56 -13.09 12.45
CA ILE A 66 -1.29 -11.91 12.00
C ILE A 66 -0.36 -10.99 11.21
N ARG A 67 0.85 -10.69 11.73
CA ARG A 67 1.83 -9.87 11.01
C ARG A 67 2.15 -10.46 9.63
N ARG A 68 2.32 -11.79 9.55
CA ARG A 68 2.57 -12.48 8.27
C ARG A 68 1.42 -12.28 7.28
N GLN A 69 0.17 -12.42 7.72
CA GLN A 69 -1.00 -12.21 6.86
C GLN A 69 -1.10 -10.77 6.36
N TRP A 70 -0.75 -9.80 7.20
CA TRP A 70 -0.68 -8.39 6.81
C TRP A 70 0.42 -8.12 5.76
N VAL A 71 1.60 -8.73 5.92
CA VAL A 71 2.68 -8.63 4.94
C VAL A 71 2.25 -9.19 3.58
N LEU A 72 1.60 -10.35 3.57
CA LEU A 72 1.09 -10.97 2.35
C LEU A 72 0.05 -10.07 1.66
N ALA A 73 -0.94 -9.60 2.41
CA ALA A 73 -1.99 -8.73 1.88
C ALA A 73 -1.43 -7.44 1.27
N PHE A 74 -0.43 -6.81 1.91
CA PHE A 74 0.17 -5.59 1.39
C PHE A 74 0.94 -5.85 0.10
N ARG A 75 1.71 -6.94 0.06
CA ARG A 75 2.45 -7.34 -1.13
C ARG A 75 1.52 -7.64 -2.31
N GLU A 76 0.49 -8.45 -2.08
CA GLU A 76 -0.50 -8.84 -3.11
C GLU A 76 -1.29 -7.65 -3.65
N ASN A 77 -1.46 -6.60 -2.85
CA ASN A 77 -2.24 -5.41 -3.23
C ASN A 77 -1.39 -4.20 -3.64
N GLY A 78 -0.06 -4.35 -3.72
CA GLY A 78 0.85 -3.29 -4.13
C GLY A 78 0.96 -2.13 -3.14
N ILE A 79 0.78 -2.40 -1.84
CA ILE A 79 1.01 -1.41 -0.78
C ILE A 79 2.51 -1.43 -0.42
N THR A 80 3.27 -0.56 -1.08
CA THR A 80 4.74 -0.53 -1.00
C THR A 80 5.30 0.80 -0.51
N THR A 81 4.49 1.85 -0.39
CA THR A 81 4.95 3.18 0.05
C THR A 81 4.42 3.56 1.42
N MET A 82 5.21 4.36 2.16
CA MET A 82 4.77 4.88 3.47
C MET A 82 3.57 5.82 3.33
N GLU A 83 3.46 6.52 2.20
CA GLU A 83 2.34 7.44 1.92
C GLU A 83 1.00 6.69 1.87
N GLN A 84 0.93 5.59 1.12
CA GLN A 84 -0.26 4.73 1.04
C GLN A 84 -0.69 4.27 2.43
N VAL A 85 0.27 3.84 3.25
CA VAL A 85 -0.04 3.35 4.58
C VAL A 85 -0.42 4.47 5.54
N SER A 86 0.24 5.63 5.46
CA SER A 86 -0.13 6.81 6.24
C SER A 86 -1.57 7.23 5.98
N ALA A 87 -2.04 7.06 4.74
CA ALA A 87 -3.41 7.25 4.30
C ALA A 87 -4.36 6.29 5.01
N GLY A 88 -4.10 4.98 4.92
CA GLY A 88 -4.88 3.98 5.65
C GLY A 88 -4.91 4.21 7.16
N MET A 89 -3.79 4.67 7.75
CA MET A 89 -3.71 5.00 9.17
C MET A 89 -4.54 6.24 9.56
N ARG A 90 -4.72 7.22 8.67
CA ARG A 90 -5.65 8.35 8.93
C ARG A 90 -7.09 7.87 9.05
N VAL A 91 -7.51 6.97 8.16
CA VAL A 91 -8.84 6.36 8.22
C VAL A 91 -8.98 5.49 9.46
N ALA A 92 -7.98 4.67 9.77
CA ALA A 92 -7.97 3.80 10.95
C ALA A 92 -8.17 4.58 12.26
N ARG A 93 -7.53 5.74 12.42
CA ARG A 93 -7.68 6.60 13.61
C ARG A 93 -9.06 7.24 13.75
N ARG A 94 -9.81 7.40 12.65
CA ARG A 94 -11.19 7.91 12.66
C ARG A 94 -12.22 6.83 13.01
N GLN A 95 -11.83 5.55 12.98
CA GLN A 95 -12.74 4.45 13.27
C GLN A 95 -13.10 4.44 14.76
N ASN A 96 -14.40 4.31 15.05
CA ASN A 96 -14.89 4.18 16.42
C ASN A 96 -14.88 2.73 16.95
N ARG A 97 -14.32 1.79 16.17
CA ARG A 97 -14.28 0.36 16.52
C ARG A 97 -12.96 0.05 17.22
N PRO A 98 -12.97 -0.63 18.39
CA PRO A 98 -11.75 -0.89 19.16
C PRO A 98 -10.94 -2.10 18.63
N PHE A 99 -11.41 -2.77 17.57
CA PHE A 99 -10.82 -3.98 17.02
C PHE A 99 -10.08 -3.72 15.72
N LEU A 100 -9.07 -4.55 15.46
CA LEU A 100 -8.26 -4.52 14.25
C LEU A 100 -9.14 -4.71 13.01
N PRO A 101 -8.98 -3.90 11.95
CA PRO A 101 -9.60 -4.19 10.66
C PRO A 101 -9.03 -5.48 10.07
N SER A 102 -9.74 -6.05 9.08
CA SER A 102 -9.14 -7.09 8.25
C SER A 102 -8.05 -6.50 7.34
N PRO A 103 -7.05 -7.32 6.89
CA PRO A 103 -6.03 -6.82 5.98
C PRO A 103 -6.62 -6.21 4.69
N GLY A 104 -7.64 -6.84 4.12
CA GLY A 104 -8.34 -6.32 2.93
C GLY A 104 -9.07 -5.00 3.18
N GLN A 105 -9.69 -4.84 4.35
CA GLN A 105 -10.34 -3.58 4.71
C GLN A 105 -9.33 -2.44 4.82
N PHE A 106 -8.16 -2.68 5.43
CA PHE A 106 -7.12 -1.67 5.53
C PHE A 106 -6.53 -1.31 4.16
N VAL A 107 -6.31 -2.30 3.30
CA VAL A 107 -5.88 -2.07 1.91
C VAL A 107 -6.87 -1.18 1.16
N ALA A 108 -8.18 -1.37 1.35
CA ALA A 108 -9.19 -0.52 0.73
C ALA A 108 -9.04 0.95 1.17
N TRP A 109 -8.81 1.20 2.47
CA TRP A 109 -8.57 2.55 2.98
C TRP A 109 -7.32 3.19 2.40
N CYS A 110 -6.23 2.43 2.24
CA CYS A 110 -5.01 2.92 1.61
C CYS A 110 -5.26 3.40 0.17
N ARG A 111 -6.14 2.71 -0.57
CA ARG A 111 -6.47 3.04 -1.97
C ARG A 111 -7.43 4.21 -2.06
N GLU A 112 -8.46 4.24 -1.24
CA GLU A 112 -9.48 5.30 -1.25
C GLU A 112 -8.86 6.68 -0.99
N GLU A 113 -7.99 6.78 0.03
CA GLU A 113 -7.28 8.03 0.30
C GLU A 113 -6.26 8.39 -0.80
N ALA A 114 -5.68 7.41 -1.49
CA ALA A 114 -4.82 7.68 -2.65
C ALA A 114 -5.63 8.27 -3.82
N SER A 115 -6.84 7.76 -4.07
CA SER A 115 -7.77 8.33 -5.06
C SER A 115 -8.19 9.75 -4.69
N VAL A 116 -8.52 10.00 -3.42
CA VAL A 116 -8.86 11.35 -2.93
C VAL A 116 -7.68 12.31 -3.09
N ASN A 117 -6.47 11.88 -2.72
CA ASN A 117 -5.26 12.70 -2.88
C ASN A 117 -4.93 13.00 -4.36
N ALA A 118 -5.28 12.10 -5.28
CA ALA A 118 -5.14 12.32 -6.71
C ALA A 118 -6.25 13.22 -7.30
N GLY A 119 -7.21 13.68 -6.48
CA GLY A 119 -8.35 14.47 -6.93
C GLY A 119 -9.35 13.65 -7.76
N LEU A 120 -9.34 12.32 -7.62
CA LEU A 120 -10.30 11.46 -8.29
C LEU A 120 -11.62 11.44 -7.51
N PRO A 121 -12.77 11.49 -8.19
CA PRO A 121 -14.07 11.38 -7.54
C PRO A 121 -14.24 9.98 -6.92
N ASN A 122 -15.03 9.90 -5.85
CA ASN A 122 -15.47 8.61 -5.34
C ASN A 122 -16.45 7.94 -6.33
N VAL A 123 -16.80 6.67 -6.09
CA VAL A 123 -17.67 5.91 -7.01
C VAL A 123 -19.02 6.58 -7.24
N SER A 124 -19.65 7.12 -6.19
CA SER A 124 -20.94 7.81 -6.31
C SER A 124 -20.81 9.08 -7.13
N GLU A 125 -19.81 9.90 -6.82
CA GLU A 125 -19.53 11.15 -7.54
C GLU A 125 -19.22 10.90 -9.01
N LEU A 126 -18.45 9.84 -9.33
CA LEU A 126 -18.14 9.45 -10.69
C LEU A 126 -19.41 9.09 -11.47
N VAL A 127 -20.31 8.31 -10.85
CA VAL A 127 -21.59 7.94 -11.48
C VAL A 127 -22.45 9.17 -11.73
N ASP A 128 -22.53 10.08 -10.76
CA ASP A 128 -23.27 11.34 -10.91
C ASP A 128 -22.69 12.21 -12.04
N MET A 129 -21.36 12.30 -12.13
CA MET A 129 -20.67 13.03 -13.21
C MET A 129 -20.97 12.42 -14.58
N VAL A 130 -20.96 11.09 -14.70
CA VAL A 130 -21.26 10.38 -15.96
C VAL A 130 -22.73 10.58 -16.35
N TYR A 131 -23.66 10.49 -15.41
CA TYR A 131 -25.07 10.73 -15.70
C TYR A 131 -25.36 12.16 -16.14
N GLU A 132 -24.71 13.14 -15.51
CA GLU A 132 -24.83 14.54 -15.91
C GLU A 132 -24.27 14.77 -17.32
N TYR A 133 -23.12 14.18 -17.65
CA TYR A 133 -22.58 14.20 -19.01
C TYR A 133 -23.55 13.54 -20.00
N CYS A 134 -24.07 12.34 -19.70
CA CYS A 134 -25.03 11.66 -20.58
C CYS A 134 -26.28 12.50 -20.86
N ARG A 135 -26.77 13.26 -19.86
CA ARG A 135 -27.91 14.17 -20.01
C ARG A 135 -27.59 15.36 -20.91
N LYS A 136 -26.37 15.88 -20.85
CA LYS A 136 -25.91 17.07 -21.59
C LYS A 136 -25.11 16.76 -22.85
N ARG A 137 -24.87 15.48 -23.17
CA ARG A 137 -23.98 15.03 -24.26
C ARG A 137 -24.28 15.75 -25.58
N GLY A 138 -25.56 15.92 -25.93
CA GLY A 138 -25.95 16.57 -27.18
C GLY A 138 -25.55 18.05 -27.32
N LEU A 139 -25.11 18.70 -26.23
CA LEU A 139 -24.63 20.08 -26.23
C LEU A 139 -23.13 20.19 -26.55
N TYR A 140 -22.42 19.07 -26.65
CA TYR A 140 -20.98 19.02 -26.85
C TYR A 140 -20.64 18.07 -28.00
N PRO A 141 -19.60 18.38 -28.81
CA PRO A 141 -19.21 17.53 -29.94
C PRO A 141 -18.63 16.17 -29.49
N ASP A 142 -17.98 16.14 -28.34
CA ASP A 142 -17.32 14.97 -27.77
C ASP A 142 -17.20 15.08 -26.24
N ALA A 143 -16.64 14.05 -25.62
CA ALA A 143 -16.44 13.99 -24.18
C ALA A 143 -15.33 14.93 -23.70
N GLU A 144 -14.31 15.21 -24.51
CA GLU A 144 -13.17 16.06 -24.10
C GLU A 144 -13.57 17.55 -24.04
N SER A 145 -14.55 17.94 -24.84
CA SER A 145 -15.13 19.28 -24.87
C SER A 145 -16.10 19.55 -23.71
N TYR A 146 -16.53 18.51 -22.98
CA TYR A 146 -17.41 18.67 -21.83
C TYR A 146 -16.61 19.23 -20.62
N PRO A 147 -17.11 20.23 -19.89
CA PRO A 147 -16.43 20.83 -18.75
C PRO A 147 -16.49 19.92 -17.52
N TRP A 148 -15.65 18.88 -17.51
CA TRP A 148 -15.53 17.97 -16.36
C TRP A 148 -15.13 18.73 -15.10
N LYS A 149 -15.82 18.45 -13.99
CA LYS A 149 -15.39 18.94 -12.68
C LYS A 149 -14.11 18.24 -12.28
N SER A 150 -13.06 19.00 -11.98
CA SER A 150 -11.81 18.48 -11.42
C SER A 150 -11.83 18.69 -9.90
N ASN A 151 -11.53 17.63 -9.15
CA ASN A 151 -11.26 17.72 -7.71
C ASN A 151 -9.75 17.76 -7.41
N ALA A 152 -8.90 17.83 -8.44
CA ALA A 152 -7.47 18.04 -8.27
C ALA A 152 -7.21 19.51 -7.89
N ASN A 153 -6.46 19.71 -6.81
CA ASN A 153 -5.98 21.02 -6.36
C ASN A 153 -4.85 21.55 -7.25
#